data_AF-A0A818FSN0-F1
#
_entry.id   AF-A0A818FSN0-F1
#
_cell.length_a   1.000
_cell.length_b   1.000
_cell.length_c   1.000
_cell.angle_alpha   90.00
_cell.angle_beta   90.00
_cell.angle_gamma   90.00
#
_symmetry.space_group_name_H-M   'P 1'
#
loop_
_entity.id
_entity.type
_entity.pdbx_description
1 polymer ?
#
loop_
_entity_poly.entity_id
_entity_poly.type
_entity_poly.pdbx_seq_one_letter_code
_entity_poly.pdbx_strand_id
1 'polypeptide(L)' 'MSIAHVALSRLNDRPMHTKNFRPQILAFIKCKYNENQHRWMIEHEKVLDLLSQLKAGKGLVIVATVIQ' A
#
# COMPACT_ATOMS: atom_id res chain seq x y z
N MET A 1 -14.07 18.24 -11.89
CA MET A 1 -14.27 17.04 -11.05
C MET A 1 -13.36 15.93 -11.57
N SER A 2 -12.51 15.32 -10.75
CA SER A 2 -11.61 14.23 -11.19
C SER A 2 -12.35 12.89 -11.27
N ILE A 3 -12.02 12.06 -12.26
CA ILE A 3 -12.58 10.70 -12.44
C ILE A 3 -12.38 9.85 -11.18
N ALA A 4 -11.24 10.02 -10.49
CA ALA A 4 -10.95 9.32 -9.24
C ALA A 4 -11.94 9.71 -8.12
N HIS A 5 -12.24 11.00 -7.98
CA HIS A 5 -13.19 11.49 -6.98
C HIS A 5 -14.60 10.95 -7.25
N VAL A 6 -15.05 10.99 -8.51
CA VAL A 6 -16.35 10.44 -8.91
C VAL A 6 -16.43 8.93 -8.67
N ALA A 7 -15.35 8.19 -8.95
CA ALA A 7 -15.28 6.74 -8.71
C ALA A 7 -15.37 6.39 -7.21
N LEU A 8 -14.72 7.17 -6.34
CA LEU A 8 -14.79 6.99 -4.88
C LEU A 8 -16.19 7.30 -4.33
N SER A 9 -16.85 8.36 -4.79
CA SER A 9 -18.20 8.70 -4.33
C SER A 9 -19.22 7.60 -4.60
N ARG A 10 -19.04 6.83 -5.68
CA ARG A 10 -19.89 5.68 -6.04
C ARG A 10 -19.66 4.42 -5.20
N LEU A 11 -18.60 4.38 -4.39
CA LEU A 11 -18.26 3.20 -3.57
C LEU A 11 -19.14 3.10 -2.31
N ASN A 12 -19.65 4.24 -1.81
CA ASN A 12 -20.46 4.33 -0.60
C ASN A 12 -21.80 3.58 -0.70
N ASP A 13 -22.33 3.39 -1.91
CA ASP A 13 -23.65 2.76 -2.12
C ASP A 13 -23.61 1.22 -2.20
N ARG A 14 -22.43 0.60 -2.00
CA ARG A 14 -22.24 -0.86 -2.14
C ARG A 14 -22.18 -1.55 -0.76
N PRO A 15 -22.59 -2.83 -0.65
CA PRO A 15 -22.45 -3.59 0.58
C PRO A 15 -20.97 -3.64 1.02
N MET A 16 -20.72 -3.35 2.30
CA MET A 16 -19.36 -3.22 2.85
C MET A 16 -18.52 -4.50 2.74
N HIS A 17 -19.15 -5.67 2.66
CA HIS A 17 -18.45 -6.94 2.55
C HIS A 17 -18.71 -7.61 1.19
N THR A 18 -17.65 -8.08 0.54
CA THR A 18 -17.75 -8.94 -0.64
C THR A 18 -17.91 -10.39 -0.20
N LYS A 19 -18.73 -11.19 -0.92
CA LYS A 19 -18.89 -12.63 -0.63
C LYS A 19 -17.61 -13.45 -0.84
N ASN A 20 -16.70 -12.95 -1.70
CA ASN A 20 -15.38 -13.54 -1.93
C ASN A 20 -14.31 -12.62 -1.34
N PHE A 21 -13.39 -13.19 -0.55
CA PHE A 21 -12.27 -12.44 -0.01
C PHE A 21 -11.34 -11.99 -1.13
N ARG A 22 -11.00 -10.69 -1.14
CA ARG A 22 -10.00 -10.09 -2.04
C ARG A 22 -9.05 -9.26 -1.18
N PRO A 23 -7.86 -9.77 -0.84
CA PRO A 23 -6.99 -9.11 0.11
C PRO A 23 -6.55 -7.74 -0.41
N GLN A 24 -6.81 -6.72 0.41
CA GLN A 24 -6.16 -5.40 0.32
C GLN A 24 -5.11 -5.35 1.42
N ILE A 25 -3.90 -4.89 1.11
CA ILE A 25 -2.75 -5.02 2.02
C ILE A 25 -2.32 -3.64 2.51
N LEU A 26 -2.18 -3.50 3.83
CA LEU A 26 -1.43 -2.41 4.46
C LEU A 26 -0.08 -2.97 4.91
N ALA A 27 1.01 -2.47 4.34
CA ALA A 27 2.36 -2.90 4.65
C ALA A 27 3.11 -1.81 5.40
N PHE A 28 3.57 -2.14 6.61
CA PHE A 28 4.47 -1.28 7.37
C PHE A 28 5.91 -1.61 7.01
N ILE A 29 6.64 -0.61 6.53
CA ILE A 29 8.04 -0.73 6.16
C ILE A 29 8.86 0.12 7.12
N LYS A 30 9.85 -0.52 7.74
CA LYS A 30 10.80 0.18 8.59
C LYS A 30 11.86 0.84 7.73
N CYS A 31 12.05 2.13 7.96
CA CYS A 31 13.08 2.92 7.33
C CYS A 31 14.12 3.33 8.38
N LYS A 32 15.39 3.38 7.99
CA LYS A 32 16.50 3.84 8.82
C LYS A 32 17.22 4.97 8.10
N TYR A 33 17.55 6.03 8.84
CA TYR A 33 18.37 7.11 8.30
C TYR A 33 19.81 6.63 8.12
N ASN A 34 20.34 6.80 6.91
CA ASN A 34 21.74 6.53 6.59
C ASN A 34 22.48 7.87 6.57
N GLU A 35 23.31 8.11 7.58
CA GLU A 35 24.11 9.33 7.72
C GLU A 35 25.09 9.52 6.55
N ASN A 36 25.75 8.45 6.10
CA ASN A 36 26.73 8.54 5.00
C ASN A 36 26.07 8.99 3.68
N GLN A 37 24.83 8.57 3.44
CA GLN A 37 24.08 8.87 2.21
C GLN A 37 23.04 9.98 2.39
N HIS A 38 22.95 10.55 3.59
CA HIS A 38 21.99 11.58 4.01
C HIS A 38 20.54 11.29 3.58
N ARG A 39 20.10 10.01 3.66
CA ARG A 39 18.77 9.58 3.21
C ARG A 39 18.18 8.48 4.06
N TRP A 40 16.85 8.41 4.08
CA TRP A 40 16.11 7.27 4.63
C TRP A 40 16.20 6.09 3.67
N MET A 41 16.60 4.94 4.19
CA MET A 41 16.67 3.68 3.46
C MET A 41 15.70 2.68 4.05
N ILE A 42 15.14 1.85 3.19
CA ILE A 42 14.28 0.74 3.59
C ILE A 42 15.16 -0.36 4.19
N GLU A 43 14.86 -0.80 5.41
CA GLU A 43 15.67 -1.82 6.08
C GLU A 43 15.48 -3.22 5.46
N HIS A 44 14.29 -3.49 4.92
CA HIS A 44 13.90 -4.80 4.37
C HIS A 44 13.31 -4.66 2.96
N GLU A 45 14.14 -4.39 1.95
CA GLU A 45 13.69 -4.11 0.57
C GLU A 45 12.89 -5.27 -0.06
N LYS A 46 13.25 -6.52 0.25
CA LYS A 46 12.57 -7.73 -0.25
C LYS A 46 11.08 -7.82 0.10
N VAL A 47 10.62 -7.05 1.09
CA VAL A 47 9.19 -6.96 1.42
C VAL A 47 8.41 -6.35 0.25
N LEU A 48 8.98 -5.39 -0.48
CA LEU A 48 8.33 -4.81 -1.66
C LEU A 48 8.17 -5.82 -2.80
N ASP A 49 9.20 -6.65 -3.03
CA ASP A 49 9.14 -7.72 -4.03
C ASP A 49 8.05 -8.75 -3.68
N LEU A 50 7.99 -9.16 -2.41
CA LEU A 50 6.98 -10.08 -1.91
C LEU A 50 5.56 -9.51 -2.11
N LEU A 51 5.35 -8.23 -1.78
CA LEU A 51 4.05 -7.58 -1.95
C LEU A 51 3.64 -7.51 -3.43
N SER A 52 4.59 -7.22 -4.31
CA SER A 52 4.38 -7.21 -5.76
C SER A 52 3.94 -8.58 -6.27
N GLN A 53 4.65 -9.65 -5.88
CA GLN A 53 4.34 -11.03 -6.26
C GLN A 53 2.97 -11.48 -5.71
N LEU A 54 2.69 -11.20 -4.44
CA LEU A 54 1.45 -11.59 -3.79
C LEU A 54 0.22 -10.96 -4.45
N LYS A 55 0.38 -9.74 -4.98
CA LYS A 55 -0.72 -8.98 -5.58
C LYS A 55 -0.79 -9.11 -7.10
N ALA A 56 0.31 -9.50 -7.75
CA ALA A 56 0.43 -9.63 -9.19
C ALA A 56 -0.15 -8.41 -9.94
N GLY A 57 0.11 -7.21 -9.41
CA GLY A 57 -0.36 -5.94 -9.96
C GLY A 57 -1.87 -5.65 -9.82
N LYS A 58 -2.64 -6.43 -9.05
CA LYS A 58 -4.11 -6.28 -8.91
C LYS A 58 -4.54 -5.95 -7.49
N GLY A 59 -5.53 -5.06 -7.37
CA GLY A 59 -6.13 -4.62 -6.11
C GLY A 59 -5.25 -3.62 -5.35
N LEU A 60 -5.61 -3.33 -4.10
CA LEU A 60 -4.99 -2.24 -3.32
C LEU A 60 -3.83 -2.74 -2.44
N VAL A 61 -2.73 -2.00 -2.48
CA VAL A 61 -1.62 -2.07 -1.52
C VAL A 61 -1.32 -0.66 -1.05
N ILE A 62 -1.31 -0.45 0.27
CA ILE A 62 -0.86 0.79 0.89
C ILE A 62 0.43 0.47 1.61
N VAL A 63 1.48 1.22 1.29
CA VAL A 63 2.78 1.13 1.98
C VAL A 63 2.88 2.34 2.92
N ALA A 64 3.16 2.07 4.19
CA ALA A 64 3.31 3.08 5.21
C ALA A 64 4.64 2.91 5.94
N THR A 65 5.21 4.01 6.39
CA THR A 65 6.39 4.03 7.25
C THR A 65 6.20 5.08 8.33
N VAL A 66 6.89 4.91 9.46
CA VAL A 66 6.90 5.86 10.56
C VAL A 66 8.33 6.38 10.65
N ILE A 67 8.47 7.70 10.47
CA ILE A 67 9.74 8.41 10.64
C ILE A 67 9.75 8.94 12.07
N GLN A 68 10.83 8.66 12.80
CA GLN A 68 11.07 9.19 14.15
C GLN A 68 12.20 10.21 14.12
#